data_AF-A0A2D8RWT7-F1
#
_entry.id   AF-A0A2D8RWT7-F1
#
_cell.length_a   1.000
_cell.length_b   1.000
_cell.length_c   1.000
_cell.angle_alpha   90.00
_cell.angle_beta   90.00
_cell.angle_gamma   90.00
#
_symmetry.space_group_name_H-M   'P 1'
#
loop_
_entity.id
_entity.type
_entity.pdbx_description
1 polymer ?
#
loop_
_entity_poly.entity_id
_entity_poly.type
_entity_poly.pdbx_seq_one_letter_code
_entity_poly.pdbx_strand_id
1 'polypeptide(L)'
;MTLADKIHALRLQKGQSLQDVADAVGVSKAHIWQIEKHRAENPSMDLVTRLADHFKVTVAWLVSEDIEAEDADPALARMFRQARDLDPQDVALLDDMLQSLLKRRKSLDGPSP
;
A
#
# COMPACT_ATOMS: atom_id res chain seq x y z
N MET A 1 3.95 -0.88 -6.38
CA MET A 1 3.99 -2.09 -5.51
C MET A 1 3.28 -1.80 -4.20
N THR A 2 2.45 -2.73 -3.73
CA THR A 2 1.79 -2.66 -2.43
C THR A 2 2.69 -3.17 -1.30
N LEU A 3 2.26 -2.98 -0.05
CA LEU A 3 2.89 -3.60 1.14
C LEU A 3 3.05 -5.13 0.99
N ALA A 4 2.00 -5.81 0.54
CA ALA A 4 2.00 -7.26 0.35
C ALA A 4 3.04 -7.70 -0.69
N ASP A 5 3.14 -6.97 -1.80
CA ASP A 5 4.11 -7.26 -2.86
C ASP A 5 5.55 -7.04 -2.38
N LYS A 6 5.78 -6.00 -1.58
CA LYS A 6 7.10 -5.70 -0.99
C LYS A 6 7.53 -6.79 -0.01
N ILE A 7 6.63 -7.25 0.86
CA ILE A 7 6.91 -8.34 1.81
C ILE A 7 7.24 -9.63 1.05
N HIS A 8 6.45 -9.97 0.03
CA HIS A 8 6.69 -11.13 -0.81
C HIS A 8 8.07 -11.06 -1.49
N ALA A 9 8.38 -9.93 -2.13
CA ALA A 9 9.64 -9.72 -2.82
C ALA A 9 10.85 -9.83 -1.87
N LEU A 10 10.79 -9.19 -0.70
CA LEU A 10 11.86 -9.25 0.30
C LEU A 10 12.09 -10.67 0.82
N ARG A 11 11.01 -11.42 1.06
CA ARG A 11 11.09 -12.82 1.50
C ARG A 11 11.80 -13.67 0.44
N LEU A 12 11.41 -13.55 -0.83
CA LEU A 12 12.05 -14.28 -1.93
C LEU A 12 13.51 -13.88 -2.10
N GLN A 13 13.82 -12.58 -2.05
CA GLN A 13 15.19 -12.07 -2.18
C GLN A 13 16.12 -12.63 -1.09
N LYS A 14 15.61 -12.82 0.13
CA LYS A 14 16.36 -13.42 1.24
C LYS A 14 16.31 -14.96 1.26
N GLY A 15 15.63 -15.60 0.32
CA GLY A 15 15.48 -17.05 0.26
C GLY A 15 14.71 -17.64 1.44
N GLN A 16 13.86 -16.84 2.09
CA GLN A 16 13.15 -17.23 3.31
C GLN A 16 11.83 -17.95 3.00
N SER A 17 11.51 -18.97 3.78
CA SER A 17 10.21 -19.60 3.78
C SER A 17 9.17 -18.69 4.49
N LEU A 18 7.88 -18.94 4.26
CA LEU A 18 6.81 -18.26 5.01
C LEU A 18 6.93 -18.51 6.52
N GLN A 19 7.43 -19.69 6.91
CA GLN A 19 7.64 -20.04 8.31
C GLN A 19 8.78 -19.20 8.91
N ASP A 20 9.88 -19.01 8.18
CA ASP A 20 11.04 -18.27 8.66
C ASP A 20 10.68 -16.81 8.98
N VAL A 21 9.87 -16.18 8.12
CA VAL A 21 9.37 -14.81 8.36
C VAL A 21 8.40 -14.79 9.52
N ALA A 22 7.48 -15.76 9.59
CA ALA A 22 6.49 -15.86 10.65
C ALA A 22 7.15 -15.99 12.03
N ASP A 23 8.17 -16.83 12.15
CA ASP A 23 8.96 -17.04 13.37
C ASP A 23 9.73 -15.78 13.74
N ALA A 24 10.37 -15.12 12.76
CA ALA A 24 11.14 -13.91 13.00
C ALA A 24 10.28 -12.73 13.48
N VAL A 25 9.02 -12.67 13.06
CA VAL A 25 8.05 -11.65 13.46
C VAL A 25 6.96 -12.21 14.37
N GLY A 26 7.15 -13.35 15.04
CA GLY A 26 6.22 -13.83 16.08
C GLY A 26 4.73 -13.91 15.68
N VAL A 27 4.41 -14.30 14.45
CA VAL A 27 3.04 -14.53 13.98
C VAL A 27 2.91 -15.93 13.38
N SER A 28 1.69 -16.32 12.99
CA SER A 28 1.50 -17.61 12.32
C SER A 28 1.91 -17.53 10.84
N LYS A 29 2.40 -18.65 10.30
CA LYS A 29 2.65 -18.83 8.86
C LYS A 29 1.44 -18.46 8.00
N ALA A 30 0.24 -18.82 8.46
CA ALA A 30 -1.01 -18.49 7.78
C ALA A 30 -1.22 -16.97 7.68
N HIS A 31 -0.83 -16.21 8.71
CA HIS A 31 -0.95 -14.76 8.71
C HIS A 31 0.00 -14.12 7.69
N ILE A 32 1.28 -14.54 7.61
CA ILE A 32 2.20 -14.06 6.57
C ILE A 32 1.67 -14.39 5.17
N TRP A 33 1.12 -15.59 4.98
CA TRP A 33 0.52 -15.97 3.71
C TRP A 33 -0.70 -15.10 3.35
N GLN A 34 -1.57 -14.79 4.32
CA GLN A 34 -2.73 -13.92 4.10
C GLN A 34 -2.29 -12.49 3.71
N ILE A 35 -1.23 -11.98 4.32
CA ILE A 35 -0.63 -10.69 3.97
C ILE A 35 -0.14 -10.71 2.52
N GLU A 36 0.71 -11.68 2.15
CA GLU A 36 1.23 -11.79 0.77
C GLU A 36 0.15 -12.05 -0.29
N LYS A 37 -1.03 -12.53 0.12
CA LYS A 37 -2.19 -12.76 -0.77
C LYS A 37 -3.21 -11.64 -0.75
N HIS A 38 -2.87 -10.48 -0.18
CA HIS A 38 -3.77 -9.32 -0.10
C HIS A 38 -5.11 -9.64 0.60
N ARG A 39 -5.09 -10.61 1.53
CA ARG A 39 -6.27 -11.05 2.30
C ARG A 39 -6.28 -10.52 3.73
N ALA A 40 -5.17 -9.93 4.18
CA ALA A 40 -5.11 -9.19 5.43
C ALA A 40 -5.29 -7.70 5.11
N GLU A 41 -6.51 -7.19 5.30
CA GLU A 41 -6.88 -5.83 4.88
C GLU A 41 -6.21 -4.73 5.71
N ASN A 42 -5.67 -5.05 6.90
CA ASN A 42 -4.97 -4.05 7.71
C ASN A 42 -4.06 -4.70 8.78
N PRO A 43 -2.81 -5.09 8.45
CA PRO A 43 -1.87 -5.55 9.47
C PRO A 43 -1.63 -4.46 10.52
N SER A 44 -1.48 -4.86 11.79
CA SER A 44 -1.21 -3.89 12.86
C SER A 44 0.12 -3.17 12.62
N MET A 45 0.21 -1.89 13.02
CA MET A 45 1.46 -1.12 12.90
C MET A 45 2.64 -1.77 13.64
N ASP A 46 2.37 -2.49 14.73
CA ASP A 46 3.35 -3.30 15.43
C ASP A 46 3.95 -4.39 14.52
N LEU A 47 3.10 -5.13 13.80
CA LEU A 47 3.54 -6.15 12.86
C LEU A 47 4.33 -5.55 11.70
N VAL A 48 3.85 -4.43 11.14
CA VAL A 48 4.55 -3.70 10.07
C VAL A 48 5.95 -3.26 10.53
N THR A 49 6.07 -2.76 11.76
CA THR A 49 7.36 -2.34 12.34
C THR A 49 8.31 -3.52 12.47
N ARG A 50 7.85 -4.65 13.03
CA ARG A 50 8.66 -5.87 13.17
C ARG A 50 9.10 -6.43 11.81
N LEU A 51 8.24 -6.37 10.79
CA LEU A 51 8.60 -6.76 9.43
C LEU A 51 9.67 -5.84 8.83
N ALA A 52 9.54 -4.53 9.00
CA ALA A 52 10.55 -3.56 8.56
C ALA A 52 11.91 -3.82 9.22
N ASP A 53 11.92 -4.06 10.52
CA ASP A 53 13.12 -4.37 11.30
C ASP A 53 13.78 -5.70 10.89
N HIS A 54 12.97 -6.72 10.60
CA HIS A 54 13.42 -8.02 10.10
C HIS A 54 14.08 -7.89 8.73
N PHE A 55 13.41 -7.18 7.82
CA PHE A 55 13.90 -7.00 6.45
C PHE A 55 14.98 -5.93 6.30
N LYS A 56 15.24 -5.12 7.33
CA LYS A 56 16.19 -4.01 7.35
C LYS A 56 15.82 -2.90 6.36
N VAL A 57 14.53 -2.56 6.32
CA VAL A 57 13.97 -1.46 5.54
C VAL A 57 13.27 -0.47 6.48
N THR A 58 12.96 0.73 6.01
CA THR A 58 12.17 1.67 6.81
C THR A 58 10.69 1.33 6.75
N VAL A 59 9.96 1.59 7.84
CA VAL A 59 8.49 1.45 7.85
C VAL A 59 7.86 2.27 6.72
N ALA A 60 8.34 3.49 6.51
CA ALA A 60 7.87 4.38 5.44
C ALA A 60 8.04 3.76 4.04
N TRP A 61 9.18 3.12 3.76
CA TRP A 61 9.37 2.40 2.49
C TRP A 61 8.47 1.18 2.38
N LEU A 62 8.25 0.46 3.49
CA LEU A 62 7.46 -0.76 3.48
C LEU A 62 5.98 -0.49 3.20
N VAL A 63 5.44 0.62 3.73
CA VAL A 63 4.04 1.03 3.55
C VAL A 63 3.82 2.03 2.42
N SER A 64 4.88 2.57 1.80
CA SER A 64 4.68 3.50 0.69
C SER A 64 3.98 2.80 -0.47
N GLU A 65 3.01 3.44 -1.08
CA GLU A 65 2.50 3.01 -2.37
C GLU A 65 3.45 3.55 -3.43
N ASP A 66 3.99 2.65 -4.25
CA ASP A 66 4.75 3.07 -5.42
C ASP A 66 3.77 3.53 -6.48
N ILE A 67 3.47 4.84 -6.48
CA ILE A 67 2.57 5.50 -7.44
C ILE A 67 3.22 5.51 -8.85
N GLU A 68 4.53 5.24 -8.94
CA GLU A 68 5.29 5.18 -10.20
C GLU A 68 5.36 3.78 -10.82
N ALA A 69 4.52 2.82 -10.39
CA ALA A 69 4.42 1.53 -11.08
C ALA A 69 4.17 1.74 -12.59
N GLU A 70 4.85 0.97 -13.45
CA GLU A 70 4.76 1.07 -14.92
C GLU A 70 3.32 0.94 -15.46
N ASP A 71 2.41 0.37 -14.66
CA ASP A 71 0.98 0.19 -14.96
C ASP A 71 0.09 1.38 -14.55
N ALA A 72 0.65 2.46 -14.00
CA ALA A 72 -0.12 3.66 -13.66
C ALA A 72 -0.59 4.36 -14.94
N ASP A 73 -1.85 4.80 -14.98
CA ASP A 73 -2.37 5.61 -16.08
C ASP A 73 -1.43 6.81 -16.32
N PRO A 74 -0.86 6.97 -17.53
CA PRO A 74 0.09 8.04 -17.83
C PRO A 74 -0.45 9.44 -17.50
N ALA A 75 -1.77 9.64 -17.58
CA ALA A 75 -2.42 10.89 -17.19
C ALA A 75 -2.38 11.10 -15.67
N LEU A 76 -2.64 10.05 -14.88
CA LEU A 76 -2.61 10.12 -13.42
C LEU A 76 -1.19 10.34 -12.90
N ALA A 77 -0.20 9.66 -13.50
CA ALA A 77 1.21 9.86 -13.17
C ALA A 77 1.67 11.29 -13.49
N ARG A 78 1.21 11.87 -14.61
CA ARG A 78 1.46 13.28 -14.94
C ARG A 78 0.81 14.22 -13.92
N MET A 79 -0.44 13.98 -13.55
CA MET A 79 -1.16 14.77 -12.53
C MET A 79 -0.42 14.76 -11.19
N PHE A 80 0.06 13.58 -10.75
CA PHE A 80 0.81 13.46 -9.51
C PHE A 80 2.10 14.28 -9.54
N ARG A 81 2.86 14.23 -10.65
CA ARG A 81 4.07 15.07 -10.81
C ARG A 81 3.75 16.56 -10.71
N GLN A 82 2.65 17.01 -11.33
CA GLN A 82 2.22 18.41 -11.26
C GLN A 82 1.73 18.82 -9.86
N ALA A 83 1.07 17.90 -9.15
CA ALA A 83 0.55 18.15 -7.80
C ALA A 83 1.67 18.35 -6.76
N ARG A 84 2.87 17.82 -6.99
CA ARG A 84 4.03 18.01 -6.09
C ARG A 84 4.51 19.45 -5.99
N ASP A 85 4.24 20.26 -7.01
CA ASP A 85 4.66 21.67 -7.08
C ASP A 85 3.57 22.63 -6.58
N LEU A 86 2.41 22.11 -6.18
CA LEU A 86 1.31 22.92 -5.65
C LEU A 86 1.56 23.35 -4.20
N ASP A 87 0.98 24.50 -3.84
CA ASP A 87 0.98 24.94 -2.45
C ASP A 87 -0.04 24.16 -1.60
N PRO A 88 0.06 24.22 -0.26
CA PRO A 88 -0.85 23.48 0.61
C PRO A 88 -2.34 23.82 0.45
N GLN A 89 -2.68 25.04 0.02
CA GLN A 89 -4.08 25.45 -0.19
C GLN A 89 -4.63 24.84 -1.48
N ASP A 90 -3.83 24.84 -2.55
CA ASP A 90 -4.17 24.23 -3.82
C ASP A 90 -4.30 22.69 -3.70
N VAL A 91 -3.44 22.06 -2.90
CA VAL A 91 -3.54 20.62 -2.60
C VAL A 91 -4.84 20.30 -1.86
N ALA A 92 -5.26 21.15 -0.92
CA ALA A 92 -6.51 20.95 -0.19
C ALA A 92 -7.74 21.06 -1.11
N LEU A 93 -7.75 22.05 -2.01
CA LEU A 93 -8.83 22.19 -3.00
C LEU A 93 -8.90 20.98 -3.93
N LEU A 94 -7.74 20.45 -4.36
CA LEU A 94 -7.67 19.27 -5.20
C LEU A 94 -8.22 18.02 -4.51
N ASP A 95 -7.96 17.84 -3.20
CA ASP A 95 -8.56 16.76 -2.42
C ASP A 95 -10.08 16.90 -2.32
N ASP A 96 -10.59 18.10 -2.01
CA ASP A 96 -12.05 18.36 -1.95
C ASP A 96 -12.76 18.00 -3.27
N MET A 97 -12.14 18.36 -4.40
CA MET A 97 -12.63 18.00 -5.73
C MET A 97 -12.62 16.48 -5.95
N LEU A 98 -11.54 15.81 -5.57
CA LEU A 98 -11.42 14.36 -5.69
C LEU A 98 -12.46 13.62 -4.83
N GLN A 99 -12.66 14.05 -3.58
CA GLN A 99 -13.67 13.49 -2.69
C GLN A 99 -15.08 13.66 -3.27
N SER A 100 -15.36 14.80 -3.89
CA SER A 100 -16.64 15.07 -4.56
C SER A 100 -16.89 14.10 -5.73
N LEU A 101 -15.86 13.81 -6.54
CA LEU A 101 -15.94 12.84 -7.63
C LEU A 101 -16.14 11.40 -7.11
N LEU A 102 -15.41 11.01 -6.07
CA LEU A 102 -15.53 9.68 -5.45
C LEU A 102 -16.91 9.45 -4.82
N LYS A 103 -17.45 10.48 -4.15
CA LYS A 103 -18.79 10.45 -3.56
C LYS A 103 -19.86 10.30 -4.64
N ARG A 104 -19.71 11.01 -5.78
CA ARG A 104 -20.61 10.89 -6.92
C ARG A 104 -20.58 9.48 -7.53
N ARG A 105 -19.41 8.87 -7.67
CA ARG A 105 -19.30 7.48 -8.15
C ARG A 105 -19.98 6.48 -7.21
N LYS A 106 -19.73 6.59 -5.89
CA LYS A 106 -20.42 5.74 -4.88
C LYS A 106 -21.95 5.90 -4.90
N SER A 107 -22.46 7.09 -5.22
CA SER A 107 -23.92 7.30 -5.37
C SER A 107 -24.49 6.72 -6.67
N LEU A 108 -23.68 6.53 -7.71
CA LEU A 108 -24.09 5.90 -8.97
C LEU A 108 -24.01 4.37 -8.91
N ASP A 109 -23.13 3.82 -8.07
CA ASP A 109 -22.98 2.37 -7.82
C ASP A 109 -23.86 1.84 -6.67
N GLY A 110 -24.75 2.67 -6.10
CA GLY A 110 -25.78 2.25 -5.15
C GLY A 110 -26.81 1.31 -5.80
N PRO A 111 -27.51 0.44 -5.04
CA PRO A 111 -28.25 -0.67 -5.64
C PRO A 111 -29.30 -0.13 -6.62
N SER A 112 -29.20 -0.57 -7.88
CA SER A 112 -30.31 -0.48 -8.82
C SER A 112 -31.56 -1.07 -8.16
N PRO A 113 -32.74 -0.44 -8.29
CA PRO A 113 -33.99 -0.98 -7.78
C PRO A 113 -34.31 -2.36 -8.39
#